data_AF-A0A1I3VN32-F1
#
_entry.id   AF-A0A1I3VN32-F1
#
_cell.length_a   1.000
_cell.length_b   1.000
_cell.length_c   1.000
_cell.angle_alpha   90.00
_cell.angle_beta   90.00
_cell.angle_gamma   90.00
#
_symmetry.space_group_name_H-M   'P 1'
#
loop_
_entity.id
_entity.type
_entity.pdbx_description
1 polymer ?
#
loop_
_entity_poly.entity_id
_entity_poly.type
_entity_poly.pdbx_seq_one_letter_code
_entity_poly.pdbx_strand_id
1 'polypeptide(L)' 'HTRFPRYTRDKYGVIDEIYGAHVFPDDAAHRRGENPQYLYRVRFEAEELWGVKEKDAVYVDLWESYLEPVSN' A
#
# COMPACT_ATOMS: atom_id res chain seq x y z
N HIS A 1 -8.09 5.74 -12.11
CA HIS A 1 -6.64 5.53 -11.90
C HIS A 1 -6.48 5.06 -10.46
N THR A 2 -5.57 4.14 -10.19
CA THR A 2 -5.24 3.72 -8.81
C THR A 2 -3.78 3.29 -8.77
N ARG A 3 -3.11 3.52 -7.64
CA ARG A 3 -1.75 3.06 -7.38
C ARG A 3 -1.72 1.86 -6.42
N PHE A 4 -2.85 1.15 -6.28
CA PHE A 4 -2.96 -0.10 -5.51
C PHE A 4 -2.78 -1.34 -6.41
N PRO A 5 -1.56 -1.90 -6.54
CA PRO A 5 -1.28 -2.99 -7.46
C PRO A 5 -2.05 -4.27 -7.08
N ARG A 6 -2.48 -5.05 -8.07
CA ARG A 6 -3.32 -6.23 -7.81
C ARG A 6 -2.65 -7.28 -6.92
N TYR A 7 -1.32 -7.43 -6.98
CA TYR A 7 -0.61 -8.46 -6.23
C TYR A 7 -0.50 -8.15 -4.73
N THR A 8 -0.75 -6.91 -4.29
CA THR A 8 -0.73 -6.52 -2.87
C THR A 8 -2.13 -6.40 -2.26
N ARG A 9 -3.20 -6.65 -3.03
CA ARG A 9 -4.58 -6.56 -2.53
C ARG A 9 -4.91 -7.80 -1.72
N ASP A 10 -5.61 -7.61 -0.61
CA ASP A 10 -6.00 -8.69 0.29
C ASP A 10 -4.78 -9.50 0.75
N LYS A 11 -3.75 -8.77 1.20
CA LYS A 11 -2.46 -9.29 1.65
C LYS A 11 -2.06 -8.61 2.95
N TYR A 12 -1.47 -9.38 3.86
CA TYR A 12 -0.92 -8.85 5.10
C TYR A 12 0.47 -8.25 4.89
N GLY A 13 0.74 -7.09 5.47
CA GLY A 13 2.03 -6.43 5.38
C GLY A 13 2.36 -5.68 6.66
N VAL A 14 3.61 -5.23 6.78
CA VAL A 14 4.09 -4.45 7.93
C VAL A 14 4.45 -3.05 7.46
N ILE A 15 3.98 -2.04 8.19
CA ILE A 15 4.39 -0.64 7.96
C ILE A 15 5.88 -0.52 8.26
N ASP A 16 6.66 -0.13 7.26
CA ASP A 16 8.10 0.07 7.36
C ASP A 16 8.47 1.55 7.54
N GLU A 17 7.73 2.46 6.91
CA GLU A 17 7.93 3.91 7.05
C GLU A 17 6.61 4.69 6.87
N ILE A 18 6.48 5.82 7.57
CA ILE A 18 5.38 6.78 7.42
C ILE A 18 5.95 8.05 6.79
N TYR A 19 5.60 8.34 5.54
CA TYR A 19 6.13 9.51 4.82
C TYR A 19 5.42 10.83 5.15
N GLY A 20 4.19 10.75 5.68
CA GLY A 20 3.31 11.90 5.82
C GLY A 20 2.26 11.94 4.72
N ALA A 21 1.56 13.08 4.57
CA ALA A 21 0.45 13.21 3.63
C ALA A 21 0.93 13.55 2.21
N HIS A 22 0.47 12.79 1.22
CA HIS A 22 0.77 12.98 -0.20
C HIS A 22 -0.53 13.05 -1.03
N VAL A 23 -0.48 13.76 -2.16
CA VAL A 23 -1.59 13.85 -3.14
C VAL A 23 -2.13 12.46 -3.47
N PHE A 24 -3.44 12.27 -3.34
CA PHE A 24 -4.08 10.98 -3.57
C PHE A 24 -4.35 10.75 -5.07
N PRO A 25 -3.70 9.76 -5.69
CA PRO A 25 -3.70 9.61 -7.15
C PRO A 25 -5.07 9.23 -7.71
N ASP A 26 -5.92 8.52 -6.96
CA ASP A 26 -7.23 8.07 -7.43
C ASP A 26 -8.17 9.25 -7.70
N ASP A 27 -8.04 10.34 -6.94
CA ASP A 27 -8.82 11.57 -7.15
C ASP A 27 -8.12 12.56 -8.07
N ALA A 28 -6.82 12.79 -7.85
CA ALA A 28 -6.05 13.79 -8.60
C ALA A 28 -6.02 13.49 -10.11
N ALA A 29 -5.84 12.22 -10.49
CA ALA A 29 -5.85 11.81 -11.89
C ALA A 29 -7.20 12.05 -12.60
N HIS A 30 -8.28 12.17 -11.84
CA HIS A 30 -9.63 12.45 -12.32
C HIS A 30 -10.08 13.89 -12.08
N ARG A 31 -9.15 14.79 -11.72
CA ARG A 31 -9.40 16.22 -11.45
C ARG A 31 -10.44 16.46 -10.33
N ARG A 32 -10.47 15.58 -9.32
CA ARG A 32 -11.39 15.70 -8.16
C ARG A 32 -10.77 16.42 -6.95
N GLY A 33 -9.60 17.03 -7.13
CA GLY A 33 -8.80 17.63 -6.06
C GLY A 33 -7.62 16.75 -5.67
N GLU A 34 -6.72 17.32 -4.85
CA GLU A 34 -5.51 16.62 -4.40
C GLU A 34 -5.78 15.63 -3.27
N ASN A 35 -6.80 15.90 -2.44
CA ASN A 35 -7.30 15.06 -1.36
C ASN A 35 -6.19 14.26 -0.64
N PRO A 36 -5.19 14.94 -0.05
CA PRO A 36 -3.99 14.28 0.42
C PRO A 36 -4.31 13.28 1.53
N GLN A 37 -3.68 12.11 1.48
CA GLN A 37 -3.79 11.06 2.49
C GLN A 37 -2.38 10.65 2.95
N TYR A 38 -2.27 10.08 4.15
CA TYR A 38 -1.01 9.51 4.61
C TYR A 38 -0.51 8.43 3.65
N LEU A 39 0.78 8.47 3.34
CA LEU A 39 1.47 7.50 2.50
C LEU A 39 2.44 6.68 3.35
N TYR A 40 2.39 5.37 3.18
CA TYR A 40 3.17 4.41 3.95
C TYR A 40 4.01 3.57 3.00
N ARG A 41 5.27 3.29 3.38
CA ARG A 41 5.99 2.15 2.80
C ARG A 41 5.56 0.90 3.55
N VAL A 42 5.08 -0.10 2.82
CA VAL A 42 4.64 -1.38 3.38
C VAL A 42 5.55 -2.49 2.86
N ARG A 43 6.09 -3.30 3.78
CA ARG A 43 6.87 -4.50 3.48
C ARG A 43 5.95 -5.71 3.40
N PHE A 44 6.05 -6.45 2.30
CA PHE A 44 5.39 -7.73 2.09
C PHE A 44 6.42 -8.84 1.91
N GLU A 45 6.24 -9.97 2.60
CA GLU A 45 7.08 -11.15 2.41
C GLU A 45 6.69 -11.90 1.12
N ALA A 46 7.66 -12.55 0.47
CA ALA A 46 7.41 -13.37 -0.72
C ALA A 46 6.39 -14.51 -0.45
N GLU A 47 6.39 -15.07 0.76
CA GLU A 47 5.44 -16.12 1.15
C GLU A 47 3.99 -15.61 1.15
N GLU A 48 3.75 -14.38 1.57
CA GLU A 48 2.41 -13.78 1.57
C GLU A 48 1.93 -13.47 0.15
N LEU A 49 2.80 -12.86 -0.67
CA LEU A 49 2.42 -12.45 -2.03
C LEU A 49 2.27 -13.64 -2.98
N TRP A 50 3.12 -14.66 -2.84
CA TRP A 50 3.31 -15.70 -3.85
C TRP A 50 3.22 -17.13 -3.30
N GLY A 51 3.16 -17.33 -1.98
CA GLY A 51 3.15 -18.66 -1.36
C GLY A 51 4.49 -19.39 -1.41
N VAL A 52 5.59 -18.69 -1.68
CA VAL A 52 6.94 -19.27 -1.82
C VAL A 52 7.80 -18.92 -0.61
N LYS A 53 8.48 -19.92 -0.04
CA LYS A 53 9.38 -19.77 1.10
C LYS A 53 10.77 -19.29 0.68
N GLU A 54 10.83 -18.07 0.16
CA GLU A 54 12.07 -17.37 -0.18
C GLU A 54 12.33 -16.22 0.80
N LYS A 55 13.61 -15.86 0.98
CA LYS A 55 14.02 -14.77 1.90
C LYS A 55 13.98 -13.40 1.19
N ASP A 56 12.96 -13.20 0.38
CA ASP A 56 12.76 -12.00 -0.42
C ASP A 56 11.53 -11.23 0.06
N ALA A 57 11.57 -9.90 -0.13
CA ALA A 57 10.49 -9.02 0.24
C ALA A 57 10.25 -7.94 -0.82
N VAL A 58 9.00 -7.50 -0.94
CA VAL A 58 8.60 -6.39 -1.79
C VAL A 58 8.20 -5.22 -0.91
N TYR A 59 8.76 -4.04 -1.19
CA TYR A 59 8.39 -2.79 -0.55
C TYR A 59 7.51 -1.99 -1.51
N VAL A 60 6.33 -1.59 -1.06
CA VAL A 60 5.36 -0.86 -1.87
C VAL A 60 4.81 0.33 -1.10
N ASP A 61 4.75 1.49 -1.75
CA ASP A 61 4.14 2.68 -1.17
C ASP A 61 2.63 2.65 -1.39
N LEU A 62 1.86 2.68 -0.29
CA LEU A 62 0.40 2.56 -0.28
C LEU A 62 -0.21 3.70 0.53
N TRP A 63 -1.26 4.32 -0.01
CA TRP A 63 -2.03 5.35 0.70
C TRP A 63 -2.91 4.74 1.79
N GLU A 64 -3.22 5.52 2.83
CA GLU A 64 -4.00 5.11 4.01
C GLU A 64 -5.30 4.39 3.64
N SER A 65 -6.05 4.91 2.66
CA SER A 65 -7.33 4.34 2.22
C SER A 65 -7.23 2.97 1.56
N TYR A 66 -6.03 2.49 1.23
CA TYR A 66 -5.81 1.14 0.70
C TYR A 66 -5.59 0.10 1.80
N LEU A 67 -5.41 0.53 3.05
CA LEU A 67 -5.03 -0.30 4.18
C LEU A 67 -6.18 -0.40 5.19
N GLU A 68 -6.22 -1.52 5.90
CA GLU A 68 -7.10 -1.72 7.05
C GLU A 68 -6.30 -2.33 8.21
N PRO A 69 -6.65 -2.03 9.47
CA PRO A 69 -6.01 -2.67 10.61
C PRO A 69 -6.37 -4.15 10.67
N VAL A 70 -5.40 -4.98 11.04
CA VAL A 70 -5.65 -6.40 11.29
C VAL A 70 -6.59 -6.54 12.48
N SER A 71 -7.68 -7.29 12.30
CA SER A 71 -8.62 -7.61 13.38
C SER A 71 -7.95 -8.54 14.39
N ASN A 72 -8.09 -8.22 15.68
CA ASN A 72 -7.65 -9.10 16.79
C ASN A 72 -8.60 -10.27 17.02
#